data_AF-A0YA09-F1
#
_entry.id   AF-A0YA09-F1
#
_cell.length_a   1.000
_cell.length_b   1.000
_cell.length_c   1.000
_cell.angle_alpha   90.00
_cell.angle_beta   90.00
_cell.angle_gamma   90.00
#
_symmetry.space_group_name_H-M   'P 1'
#
loop_
_entity.id
_entity.type
_entity.pdbx_description
1 polymer ?
#
loop_
_entity_poly.entity_id
_entity_poly.type
_entity_poly.pdbx_seq_one_letter_code
_entity_poly.pdbx_strand_id
1 'polypeptide(L)'
;MILGHAARLISAEGVSAVNMKRLGKEVGVSKALVYNYYPNLTLVLKALLTREYRHLRKLQFEAAESGKTLERLVRRVTHVYLVYIKEHGPLIDRLAAEPSVANNGDPTEYNRDSAVVYI
;
A
#
# COMPACT_ATOMS: atom_id res chain seq x y z
N MET A 1 5.34 5.43 -11.01
CA MET A 1 6.59 6.19 -10.77
C MET A 1 6.52 7.01 -9.49
N ILE A 2 5.64 8.02 -9.34
CA ILE A 2 5.58 8.89 -8.13
C ILE A 2 5.50 8.10 -6.81
N LEU A 3 4.53 7.19 -6.68
CA LEU A 3 4.35 6.37 -5.46
C LEU A 3 5.57 5.47 -5.15
N GLY A 4 6.32 5.04 -6.15
CA GLY A 4 7.54 4.24 -5.94
C GLY A 4 8.69 5.06 -5.35
N HIS A 5 8.89 6.30 -5.84
CA HIS A 5 9.87 7.21 -5.24
C HIS A 5 9.45 7.65 -3.84
N ALA A 6 8.15 7.91 -3.62
CA ALA A 6 7.61 8.20 -2.29
C ALA A 6 7.88 7.04 -1.32
N ALA A 7 7.59 5.79 -1.72
CA ALA A 7 7.84 4.61 -0.89
C ALA A 7 9.31 4.46 -0.50
N ARG A 8 10.24 4.66 -1.43
CA ARG A 8 11.68 4.60 -1.13
C ARG A 8 12.10 5.69 -0.13
N LEU A 9 11.63 6.91 -0.35
CA LEU A 9 11.95 8.03 0.52
C LEU A 9 11.43 7.82 1.94
N ILE A 10 10.19 7.35 2.08
CA ILE A 10 9.58 7.05 3.39
C ILE A 10 10.30 5.89 4.08
N SER A 11 10.68 4.87 3.32
CA SER A 11 11.38 3.70 3.88
C SER A 11 12.76 4.06 4.41
N ALA A 12 13.46 4.97 3.74
CA ALA A 12 14.80 5.42 4.10
C ALA A 12 14.81 6.51 5.19
N GLU A 13 13.89 7.48 5.12
CA GLU A 13 13.98 8.73 5.89
C GLU A 13 12.70 9.08 6.66
N GLY A 14 11.65 8.27 6.55
CA GLY A 14 10.35 8.51 7.20
C GLY A 14 9.43 9.45 6.43
N VAL A 15 8.20 9.59 6.93
CA VAL A 15 7.14 10.37 6.24
C VAL A 15 7.46 11.86 6.19
N SER A 16 8.03 12.42 7.27
CA SER A 16 8.39 13.84 7.37
C SER A 16 9.40 14.29 6.31
N ALA A 17 10.19 13.38 5.76
CA ALA A 17 11.15 13.65 4.71
C ALA A 17 10.50 13.93 3.34
N VAL A 18 9.22 13.57 3.16
CA VAL A 18 8.50 13.70 1.90
C VAL A 18 7.79 15.05 1.81
N ASN A 19 8.01 15.76 0.71
CA ASN A 19 7.18 16.90 0.33
C ASN A 19 7.08 16.99 -1.19
N MET A 20 6.13 17.78 -1.69
CA MET A 20 5.83 17.86 -3.13
C MET A 20 7.02 18.33 -3.98
N LYS A 21 7.85 19.25 -3.45
CA LYS A 21 9.06 19.72 -4.14
C LYS A 21 10.09 18.60 -4.25
N ARG A 22 10.34 17.88 -3.16
CA ARG A 22 11.28 16.76 -3.13
C ARG A 22 10.82 15.60 -4.00
N LEU A 23 9.54 15.25 -3.95
CA LEU A 23 8.96 14.24 -4.86
C LEU A 23 9.15 14.60 -6.33
N GLY A 24 8.93 15.87 -6.71
CA GLY A 24 9.19 16.31 -8.08
C GLY A 24 10.65 16.10 -8.49
N LYS A 25 11.59 16.53 -7.63
CA LYS A 25 13.03 16.34 -7.86
C LYS A 25 13.41 14.87 -8.00
N GLU A 26 12.94 14.01 -7.09
CA GLU A 26 13.25 12.58 -7.09
C GLU A 26 12.70 11.85 -8.31
N VAL A 27 11.51 12.24 -8.78
CA VAL A 27 10.86 11.64 -9.95
C VAL A 27 11.41 12.23 -11.27
N GLY A 28 12.14 13.34 -11.21
CA GLY A 28 12.65 14.04 -12.40
C GLY A 28 11.58 14.87 -13.12
N VAL A 29 10.57 15.36 -12.40
CA VAL A 29 9.45 16.13 -12.95
C VAL A 29 9.28 17.48 -12.24
N SER A 30 8.60 18.42 -12.90
CA SER A 30 8.29 19.71 -12.28
C SER A 30 7.37 19.52 -11.06
N LYS A 31 7.52 20.40 -10.06
CA LYS A 31 6.61 20.45 -8.91
C LYS A 31 5.14 20.54 -9.37
N ALA A 32 4.86 21.37 -10.37
CA ALA A 32 3.52 21.54 -10.94
C ALA A 32 2.92 20.23 -11.48
N LEU A 33 3.73 19.39 -12.15
CA LEU A 33 3.25 18.10 -12.64
C LEU A 33 2.88 17.15 -11.50
N VAL A 34 3.64 17.15 -10.38
CA VAL A 34 3.26 16.36 -9.20
C VAL A 34 1.92 16.82 -8.63
N TYR A 35 1.70 18.14 -8.54
CA TYR A 35 0.40 18.69 -8.08
C TYR A 35 -0.76 18.34 -9.01
N ASN A 36 -0.50 18.22 -10.32
CA ASN A 36 -1.51 17.80 -11.29
C ASN A 36 -2.00 16.36 -11.05
N TYR A 37 -1.11 15.46 -10.60
CA TYR A 37 -1.50 14.08 -10.24
C TYR A 37 -2.04 13.97 -8.81
N TYR A 38 -1.46 14.72 -7.88
CA TYR A 38 -1.81 14.68 -6.47
C TYR A 38 -1.90 16.11 -5.92
N PRO A 39 -3.12 16.64 -5.69
CA PRO A 39 -3.31 18.01 -5.21
C PRO A 39 -2.60 18.35 -3.90
N ASN A 40 -2.31 17.35 -3.06
CA ASN A 40 -1.58 17.52 -1.81
C ASN A 40 -0.83 16.24 -1.41
N LEU A 41 0.09 16.38 -0.44
CA LEU A 41 0.92 15.28 0.04
C LEU A 41 0.08 14.17 0.68
N THR A 42 -0.96 14.51 1.44
CA THR A 42 -1.83 13.52 2.09
C THR A 42 -2.43 12.56 1.07
N LEU A 43 -2.86 13.05 -0.11
CA LEU A 43 -3.37 12.20 -1.19
C LEU A 43 -2.29 11.27 -1.78
N VAL A 44 -1.02 11.69 -1.81
CA VAL A 44 0.10 10.81 -2.21
C VAL A 44 0.25 9.67 -1.19
N LEU A 45 0.29 10.00 0.10
CA LEU A 45 0.48 9.02 1.18
C LEU A 45 -0.68 8.03 1.26
N LYS A 46 -1.91 8.54 1.15
CA LYS A 46 -3.15 7.76 1.03
C LYS A 46 -3.12 6.80 -0.15
N ALA A 47 -2.79 7.31 -1.34
CA ALA A 47 -2.69 6.48 -2.53
C ALA A 47 -1.59 5.41 -2.41
N LEU A 48 -0.48 5.73 -1.75
CA LEU A 48 0.58 4.78 -1.47
C LEU A 48 0.11 3.66 -0.52
N LEU A 49 -0.51 4.00 0.61
CA LEU A 49 -1.03 3.01 1.55
C LEU A 49 -2.08 2.11 0.90
N THR A 50 -3.01 2.69 0.15
CA THR A 50 -4.02 1.94 -0.62
C THR A 50 -3.37 1.00 -1.65
N ARG A 51 -2.28 1.41 -2.31
CA ARG A 51 -1.54 0.52 -3.23
C ARG A 51 -0.99 -0.70 -2.51
N GLU A 52 -0.38 -0.52 -1.34
CA GLU A 52 0.17 -1.62 -0.55
C GLU A 52 -0.92 -2.59 -0.08
N TYR A 53 -2.04 -2.08 0.43
CA TYR A 53 -3.17 -2.90 0.85
C TYR A 53 -3.81 -3.67 -0.31
N ARG A 54 -4.02 -3.03 -1.46
CA ARG A 54 -4.55 -3.72 -2.65
C ARG A 54 -3.61 -4.82 -3.14
N HIS A 55 -2.29 -4.57 -3.10
CA HIS A 55 -1.33 -5.56 -3.53
C HIS A 55 -1.29 -6.77 -2.59
N LEU A 56 -1.23 -6.54 -1.28
CA LEU A 56 -1.32 -7.60 -0.27
C LEU A 56 -2.62 -8.40 -0.44
N ARG A 57 -3.76 -7.72 -0.60
CA ARG A 57 -5.06 -8.37 -0.75
C ARG A 57 -5.13 -9.26 -1.99
N LYS A 58 -4.56 -8.80 -3.12
CA LYS A 58 -4.44 -9.61 -4.34
C LYS A 58 -3.64 -10.89 -4.09
N LEU A 59 -2.47 -10.79 -3.48
CA LEU A 59 -1.62 -11.96 -3.18
C LEU A 59 -2.31 -12.94 -2.22
N GLN A 60 -3.02 -12.42 -1.22
CA GLN A 60 -3.80 -13.24 -0.29
C GLN A 60 -4.93 -13.97 -0.99
N PHE A 61 -5.62 -13.31 -1.94
CA PHE A 61 -6.68 -13.93 -2.72
C PHE A 61 -6.15 -15.08 -3.58
N GLU A 62 -5.07 -14.85 -4.34
CA GLU A 62 -4.40 -15.89 -5.15
C GLU A 62 -3.95 -17.08 -4.29
N ALA A 63 -3.45 -16.80 -3.07
CA ALA A 63 -3.06 -17.84 -2.13
C ALA A 63 -4.26 -18.63 -1.58
N ALA A 64 -5.40 -17.96 -1.36
CA ALA A 64 -6.62 -18.58 -0.88
C ALA A 64 -7.22 -19.55 -1.91
N GLU A 65 -7.29 -19.15 -3.19
CA GLU A 65 -7.82 -19.99 -4.29
C GLU A 65 -7.03 -21.30 -4.47
N SER A 66 -5.75 -21.29 -4.10
CA SER A 66 -4.88 -22.48 -4.21
C SER A 66 -5.07 -23.53 -3.10
N GLY A 67 -5.90 -23.24 -2.09
CA GLY A 67 -6.16 -24.12 -0.94
C GLY A 67 -7.44 -24.95 -1.12
N LYS A 68 -7.35 -26.28 -0.94
CA LYS A 68 -8.51 -27.19 -1.02
C LYS A 68 -9.22 -27.43 0.32
N THR A 69 -8.66 -26.91 1.43
CA THR A 69 -9.20 -27.03 2.78
C THR A 69 -9.04 -25.70 3.52
N LEU A 70 -9.89 -25.46 4.52
CA LEU A 70 -9.80 -24.25 5.36
C LEU A 70 -8.42 -24.10 6.01
N GLU A 71 -7.87 -25.17 6.56
CA GLU A 71 -6.54 -25.14 7.18
C GLU A 71 -5.44 -24.71 6.18
N ARG A 72 -5.47 -25.27 4.97
CA ARG A 72 -4.50 -24.91 3.92
C ARG A 72 -4.69 -23.48 3.45
N LEU A 73 -5.93 -23.01 3.35
CA LEU A 73 -6.24 -21.62 3.02
C LEU A 73 -5.64 -20.68 4.05
N VAL A 74 -5.97 -20.88 5.34
CA VAL A 74 -5.45 -20.03 6.44
C VAL A 74 -3.93 -20.03 6.44
N ARG A 75 -3.30 -21.20 6.39
CA ARG A 75 -1.84 -21.34 6.38
C ARG A 75 -1.19 -20.55 5.24
N ARG A 76 -1.76 -20.60 4.03
CA ARG A 76 -1.22 -19.93 2.85
C ARG A 76 -1.41 -18.42 2.89
N VAL A 77 -2.61 -17.96 3.26
CA VAL A 77 -2.90 -16.53 3.40
C VAL A 77 -2.03 -15.89 4.49
N THR A 78 -1.85 -16.57 5.63
CA THR A 78 -0.95 -16.12 6.69
C THR A 78 0.50 -16.10 6.23
N HIS A 79 0.97 -17.12 5.50
CA HIS A 79 2.33 -17.12 4.96
C HIS A 79 2.58 -15.93 4.02
N VAL A 80 1.65 -15.66 3.10
CA VAL A 80 1.73 -14.48 2.21
C VAL A 80 1.77 -13.18 3.01
N TYR A 81 0.93 -13.03 4.02
CA TYR A 81 0.96 -11.85 4.89
C TYR A 81 2.35 -11.67 5.53
N LEU A 82 2.88 -12.72 6.17
CA LEU A 82 4.17 -12.67 6.86
C LEU A 82 5.34 -12.35 5.91
N VAL A 83 5.35 -12.92 4.71
CA VAL A 83 6.35 -12.59 3.67
C VAL A 83 6.22 -11.13 3.26
N TYR A 84 5.00 -10.65 3.04
CA TYR A 84 4.76 -9.27 2.61
C TYR A 84 5.18 -8.25 3.68
N ILE A 85 4.75 -8.43 4.92
CA ILE A 85 5.07 -7.48 6.01
C ILE A 85 6.55 -7.49 6.37
N LYS A 86 7.28 -8.58 6.13
CA LYS A 86 8.74 -8.61 6.30
C LYS A 86 9.43 -7.54 5.45
N GLU A 87 8.94 -7.31 4.24
CA GLU A 87 9.53 -6.35 3.30
C GLU A 87 8.82 -4.97 3.34
N HIS A 88 7.49 -4.96 3.45
CA HIS A 88 6.67 -3.76 3.31
C HIS A 88 6.14 -3.21 4.65
N GLY A 89 6.27 -3.96 5.75
CA GLY A 89 5.75 -3.61 7.08
C GLY A 89 6.22 -2.23 7.56
N PRO A 90 7.55 -1.93 7.56
CA PRO A 90 8.04 -0.64 8.00
C PRO A 90 7.53 0.56 7.18
N LEU A 91 7.13 0.36 5.92
CA LEU A 91 6.49 1.40 5.11
C LEU A 91 5.04 1.58 5.52
N ILE A 92 4.31 0.47 5.65
CA ILE A 92 2.89 0.45 6.03
C ILE A 92 2.70 1.03 7.42
N ASP A 93 3.49 0.61 8.40
CA ASP A 93 3.41 1.08 9.79
C ASP A 93 3.62 2.59 9.88
N ARG A 94 4.62 3.12 9.16
CA ARG A 94 4.88 4.56 9.11
C ARG A 94 3.74 5.33 8.46
N LEU A 95 3.15 4.81 7.39
CA LEU A 95 2.01 5.43 6.73
C LEU A 95 0.75 5.37 7.61
N ALA A 96 0.52 4.25 8.29
CA ALA A 96 -0.64 4.05 9.16
C ALA A 96 -0.55 4.85 10.47
N ALA A 97 0.66 5.17 10.92
CA ALA A 97 0.87 6.04 12.08
C ALA A 97 0.49 7.51 11.83
N GLU A 98 0.42 7.94 10.57
CA GLU A 98 0.05 9.31 10.22
C GLU A 98 -1.47 9.52 10.35
N PRO A 99 -1.96 10.40 11.26
CA PRO A 99 -3.39 10.55 11.51
C PRO A 99 -4.20 10.94 10.27
N SER A 100 -3.59 11.72 9.37
CA SER A 100 -4.24 12.14 8.12
C SER A 100 -4.36 11.01 7.09
N VAL A 101 -3.71 9.87 7.32
CA VAL A 101 -3.60 8.72 6.40
C VAL A 101 -4.23 7.45 6.99
N ALA A 102 -4.17 7.25 8.32
CA ALA A 102 -4.59 6.04 9.02
C ALA A 102 -5.99 5.52 8.63
N ASN A 103 -6.95 6.42 8.42
CA ASN A 103 -8.35 6.08 8.09
C ASN A 103 -8.59 5.81 6.58
N ASN A 104 -7.57 5.51 5.79
CA ASN A 104 -7.69 5.41 4.32
C ASN A 104 -8.05 4.00 3.79
N GLY A 105 -8.73 3.21 4.62
CA GLY A 105 -9.36 1.94 4.24
C GLY A 105 -8.82 0.74 5.02
N ASP A 106 -9.72 -0.20 5.27
CA ASP A 106 -9.39 -1.53 5.79
C ASP A 106 -8.89 -2.40 4.62
N PRO A 107 -7.76 -3.11 4.72
CA PRO A 107 -7.26 -4.01 3.67
C PRO A 107 -8.31 -5.02 3.17
N THR A 108 -9.28 -5.39 4.01
CA THR A 108 -10.37 -6.32 3.71
C THR A 108 -11.49 -5.71 2.85
N GLU A 109 -11.51 -4.39 2.66
CA GLU A 109 -12.45 -3.70 1.76
C GLU A 109 -12.08 -3.87 0.29
N TYR A 110 -10.84 -4.26 -0.01
CA TYR A 110 -10.40 -4.47 -1.38
C TYR A 110 -10.70 -5.90 -1.87
N ASN A 111 -11.00 -6.01 -3.17
CA ASN A 111 -11.32 -7.27 -3.84
C ASN A 111 -12.54 -8.00 -3.24
N ARG A 112 -13.51 -7.26 -2.70
CA ARG A 112 -14.76 -7.83 -2.16
C ARG A 112 -15.59 -8.52 -3.23
N ASP A 113 -15.65 -7.98 -4.44
CA ASP A 113 -16.45 -8.53 -5.54
C ASP A 113 -16.07 -9.98 -5.87
N SER A 114 -14.78 -10.34 -5.77
CA SER A 114 -14.31 -11.70 -5.98
C SER A 114 -14.70 -12.66 -4.84
N ALA A 115 -14.94 -12.15 -3.63
CA ALA A 115 -15.42 -12.98 -2.51
C ALA A 115 -16.92 -13.31 -2.64
N VAL A 116 -17.70 -12.46 -3.30
CA VAL A 116 -19.14 -12.66 -3.52
C VAL A 116 -19.42 -13.88 -4.41
N VAL A 117 -18.48 -14.29 -5.27
CA VAL A 117 -18.61 -15.49 -6.13
C VAL A 117 -18.75 -16.79 -5.33
N TYR A 118 -18.38 -16.80 -4.05
CA TYR A 118 -18.42 -17.97 -3.17
C TYR A 118 -19.61 -17.99 -2.19
N ILE A 119 -20.53 -17.03 -2.28
CA ILE A 119 -21.75 -16.92 -1.46
C ILE A 119 -22.97 -17.17 -2.35
#